data_AF-A0A661FYG1-F1
#
_entry.id   AF-A0A661FYG1-F1
#
_cell.length_a   1.000
_cell.length_b   1.000
_cell.length_c   1.000
_cell.angle_alpha   90.00
_cell.angle_beta   90.00
_cell.angle_gamma   90.00
#
_symmetry.space_group_name_H-M   'P 1'
#
loop_
_entity.id
_entity.type
_entity.pdbx_description
1 polymer ?
#
loop_
_entity_poly.entity_id
_entity_poly.type
_entity_poly.pdbx_seq_one_letter_code
_entity_poly.pdbx_strand_id
1 'polypeptide(L)'
;MISKVLLSTILLTCWLPAGAGEADVLQVKPNCTVDLVCSFAVTVEHADSGWDHYANKWDVLLTDGTVIASRELLHPHENEQPFTRSLQNVRLPRGTTEVDVRAHDKVHGYGGHTVRVSIP
;
A
#
# COMPACT_ATOMS: atom_id res chain seq x y z
N MET A 1 17.34 -60.39 13.22
CA MET A 1 17.11 -59.65 11.96
C MET A 1 16.48 -58.32 12.35
N ILE A 2 17.13 -57.20 12.02
CA ILE A 2 16.88 -55.87 12.61
C ILE A 2 15.68 -55.23 11.91
N SER A 3 14.64 -54.89 12.67
CA SER A 3 13.44 -54.20 12.17
C SER A 3 13.76 -52.74 11.88
N LYS A 4 13.61 -52.33 10.62
CA LYS A 4 13.82 -50.95 10.17
C LYS A 4 12.63 -50.09 10.60
N VAL A 5 12.82 -49.25 11.61
CA VAL A 5 11.90 -48.17 11.94
C VAL A 5 12.11 -47.06 10.89
N LEU A 6 11.18 -46.90 9.94
CA LEU A 6 11.12 -45.70 9.11
C LEU A 6 10.43 -44.59 9.92
N LEU A 7 11.22 -43.65 10.44
CA LEU A 7 10.70 -42.35 10.87
C LEU A 7 10.37 -41.54 9.60
N SER A 8 9.09 -41.41 9.30
CA SER A 8 8.61 -40.56 8.21
C SER A 8 8.48 -39.13 8.74
N THR A 9 9.46 -38.28 8.43
CA THR A 9 9.44 -36.87 8.80
C THR A 9 8.43 -36.14 7.91
N ILE A 10 7.31 -35.71 8.49
CA ILE A 10 6.33 -34.82 7.85
C ILE A 10 7.00 -33.44 7.72
N LEU A 11 7.36 -33.03 6.50
CA LEU A 11 7.66 -31.63 6.21
C LEU A 11 6.33 -30.87 6.13
N LEU A 12 5.96 -30.23 7.22
CA LEU A 12 4.89 -29.23 7.22
C LEU A 12 5.45 -27.95 6.59
N THR A 13 5.29 -27.79 5.26
CA THR A 13 5.60 -26.52 4.60
C THR A 13 4.60 -25.47 5.09
N CYS A 14 5.03 -24.66 6.04
CA CYS A 14 4.34 -23.45 6.44
C CYS A 14 4.40 -22.47 5.26
N TRP A 15 3.34 -22.38 4.46
CA TRP A 15 3.15 -21.23 3.58
C TRP A 15 2.82 -20.02 4.46
N LEU A 16 3.86 -19.35 4.92
CA LEU A 16 3.73 -17.97 5.32
C LEU A 16 3.42 -17.20 4.03
N PRO A 17 2.38 -16.36 3.98
CA PRO A 17 2.30 -15.35 2.94
C PRO A 17 3.54 -14.47 3.13
N ALA A 18 4.54 -14.68 2.30
CA ALA A 18 5.64 -13.75 2.20
C ALA A 18 5.03 -12.46 1.65
N GLY A 19 5.11 -11.35 2.39
CA GLY A 19 4.79 -10.02 1.88
C GLY A 19 5.80 -9.66 0.80
N ALA A 20 5.60 -10.22 -0.39
CA ALA A 20 6.66 -10.48 -1.37
C ALA A 20 6.42 -9.76 -2.69
N GLY A 21 5.46 -8.83 -2.75
CA GLY A 21 5.25 -8.04 -3.95
C GLY A 21 4.05 -7.11 -3.93
N GLU A 22 3.48 -6.80 -2.76
CA GLU A 22 2.45 -5.78 -2.62
C GLU A 22 3.07 -4.37 -2.64
N ALA A 23 2.27 -3.36 -2.99
CA ALA A 23 2.76 -1.98 -3.06
C ALA A 23 2.82 -1.33 -1.67
N ASP A 24 3.97 -0.73 -1.34
CA ASP A 24 4.23 -0.05 -0.09
C ASP A 24 4.06 1.46 -0.21
N VAL A 25 3.42 2.08 0.78
CA VAL A 25 3.51 3.53 0.98
C VAL A 25 4.70 3.80 1.91
N LEU A 26 5.69 4.56 1.42
CA LEU A 26 6.88 4.90 2.20
C LEU A 26 6.74 6.24 2.91
N GLN A 27 6.10 7.21 2.25
CA GLN A 27 5.98 8.57 2.77
C GLN A 27 4.69 9.22 2.30
N VAL A 28 4.06 9.97 3.20
CA VAL A 28 2.90 10.82 2.91
C VAL A 28 3.19 12.23 3.40
N LYS A 29 2.98 13.21 2.54
CA LYS A 29 3.09 14.64 2.85
C LYS A 29 1.73 15.31 2.64
N PRO A 30 0.89 15.43 3.70
CA PRO A 30 -0.32 16.21 3.63
C PRO A 30 0.00 17.71 3.67
N ASN A 31 -0.73 18.49 2.88
CA ASN A 31 -0.74 19.95 2.95
C ASN A 31 -2.20 20.41 2.85
N CYS A 32 -2.70 21.01 3.92
CA CYS A 32 -4.13 21.27 4.12
C CYS A 32 -4.41 22.74 4.41
N THR A 33 -5.58 23.19 3.98
CA THR A 33 -6.15 24.47 4.42
C THR A 33 -6.85 24.30 5.77
N VAL A 34 -7.18 25.42 6.42
CA VAL A 34 -7.99 25.44 7.66
C VAL A 34 -9.37 24.80 7.51
N ASP A 35 -9.89 24.72 6.29
CA ASP A 35 -11.17 24.09 5.97
C ASP A 35 -11.04 22.59 5.60
N LEU A 36 -9.87 21.99 5.84
CA LEU A 36 -9.55 20.59 5.54
C LEU A 36 -9.68 20.23 4.05
N VAL A 37 -9.34 21.18 3.18
CA VAL A 37 -9.08 20.92 1.76
C VAL A 37 -7.59 20.64 1.61
N CYS A 38 -7.25 19.40 1.31
CA CYS A 38 -5.90 18.89 1.36
C CYS A 38 -5.36 18.50 -0.02
N SER A 39 -4.05 18.55 -0.11
CA SER A 39 -3.26 17.85 -1.12
C SER A 39 -2.36 16.83 -0.44
N PHE A 40 -2.14 15.70 -1.10
CA PHE A 40 -1.29 14.63 -0.61
C PHE A 40 -0.23 14.35 -1.67
N ALA A 41 1.04 14.42 -1.30
CA ALA A 41 2.14 13.84 -2.07
C ALA A 41 2.53 12.51 -1.42
N VAL A 42 2.38 11.41 -2.15
CA VAL A 42 2.55 10.05 -1.65
C VAL A 42 3.68 9.38 -2.41
N THR A 43 4.66 8.88 -1.67
CA THR A 43 5.77 8.08 -2.18
C THR A 43 5.42 6.60 -2.05
N VAL A 44 5.43 5.90 -3.17
CA VAL A 44 5.12 4.47 -3.29
C VAL A 44 6.36 3.72 -3.76
N GLU A 45 6.56 2.53 -3.24
CA GLU A 45 7.55 1.55 -3.70
C GLU A 45 6.84 0.25 -4.06
N HIS A 46 7.16 -0.30 -5.22
CA HIS A 46 6.66 -1.60 -5.66
C HIS A 46 7.58 -2.19 -6.72
N ALA A 47 7.70 -3.52 -6.74
CA ALA A 47 8.45 -4.25 -7.76
C ALA A 47 7.61 -4.38 -9.05
N ASP A 48 7.33 -3.25 -9.70
CA ASP A 48 6.66 -3.24 -11.00
C ASP A 48 7.42 -4.14 -11.99
N SER A 49 6.69 -4.93 -12.79
CA SER A 49 7.26 -5.86 -13.77
C SER A 49 6.50 -5.87 -15.11
N GLY A 50 5.89 -4.72 -15.44
CA GLY A 50 5.17 -4.50 -16.68
C GLY A 50 3.71 -4.11 -16.46
N TRP A 51 2.98 -4.00 -17.57
CA TRP A 51 1.58 -3.55 -17.59
C TRP A 51 0.61 -4.44 -16.83
N ASP A 52 0.98 -5.69 -16.56
CA ASP A 52 0.13 -6.65 -15.85
C ASP A 52 0.39 -6.69 -14.35
N HIS A 53 1.55 -6.21 -13.87
CA HIS A 53 1.93 -6.23 -12.47
C HIS A 53 2.65 -4.93 -12.10
N TYR A 54 1.84 -3.94 -11.70
CA TYR A 54 2.34 -2.67 -11.20
C TYR A 54 1.39 -2.06 -10.16
N ALA A 55 1.91 -1.15 -9.35
CA ALA A 55 1.12 -0.34 -8.43
C ALA A 55 0.16 0.57 -9.22
N ASN A 56 -1.14 0.28 -9.19
CA ASN A 56 -2.13 0.96 -10.04
C ASN A 56 -2.96 2.02 -9.32
N LYS A 57 -2.87 2.12 -7.99
CA LYS A 57 -3.44 3.24 -7.23
C LYS A 57 -2.89 3.33 -5.82
N TRP A 58 -3.20 4.45 -5.16
CA TRP A 58 -3.18 4.57 -3.71
C TRP A 58 -4.42 5.32 -3.22
N ASP A 59 -4.81 5.07 -1.98
CA ASP A 59 -6.02 5.61 -1.36
C ASP A 59 -5.69 6.40 -0.09
N VAL A 60 -6.47 7.43 0.17
CA VAL A 60 -6.54 8.14 1.46
C VAL A 60 -7.79 7.68 2.20
N LEU A 61 -7.64 7.22 3.43
CA LEU A 61 -8.71 6.67 4.25
C LEU A 61 -8.83 7.42 5.58
N LEU A 62 -10.06 7.49 6.09
CA LEU A 62 -10.27 7.71 7.52
C LEU A 62 -9.76 6.49 8.31
N THR A 63 -9.51 6.69 9.60
CA THR A 63 -9.01 5.64 10.50
C THR A 63 -10.01 4.50 10.74
N ASP A 64 -11.28 4.68 10.35
CA ASP A 64 -12.30 3.62 10.33
C ASP A 64 -12.30 2.79 9.03
N GLY A 65 -11.41 3.09 8.09
CA GLY A 65 -11.29 2.43 6.79
C GLY A 65 -12.15 3.02 5.68
N THR A 66 -12.87 4.12 5.92
CA THR A 66 -13.63 4.81 4.86
C THR A 66 -12.67 5.47 3.87
N VAL A 67 -12.75 5.12 2.59
CA VAL A 67 -11.95 5.75 1.53
C VAL A 67 -12.53 7.14 1.22
N ILE A 68 -11.72 8.18 1.39
CA ILE A 68 -12.08 9.56 1.05
C ILE A 68 -11.66 9.92 -0.38
N ALA A 69 -10.52 9.42 -0.82
CA ALA A 69 -10.01 9.70 -2.16
C ALA A 69 -9.07 8.60 -2.65
N SER A 70 -8.99 8.44 -3.97
CA SER A 70 -8.09 7.52 -4.65
C SER A 70 -7.32 8.25 -5.74
N ARG A 71 -6.04 7.94 -5.88
CA ARG A 71 -5.21 8.36 -7.01
C ARG A 71 -4.87 7.15 -7.85
N GLU A 72 -5.44 7.08 -9.04
CA GLU A 72 -5.06 6.07 -10.04
C GLU A 72 -3.66 6.35 -10.61
N LEU A 73 -2.92 5.27 -10.88
CA LEU A 73 -1.61 5.27 -11.52
C LEU A 73 -1.78 4.50 -12.84
N LEU A 74 -1.47 5.16 -13.95
CA LEU A 74 -1.89 4.70 -15.28
C LEU A 74 -0.78 3.97 -16.06
N HIS A 75 0.40 3.79 -15.48
CA HIS A 75 1.51 3.10 -16.11
C HIS A 75 2.45 2.49 -15.06
N PRO A 76 3.25 1.47 -15.44
CA PRO A 76 4.34 0.98 -14.61
C PRO A 76 5.44 2.03 -14.41
N HIS A 77 6.13 1.92 -13.30
CA HIS A 77 7.25 2.74 -12.83
C HIS A 77 8.49 1.86 -12.58
N GLU A 78 8.72 0.82 -13.38
CA GLU A 78 9.86 -0.13 -13.22
C GLU A 78 11.23 0.56 -13.06
N ASN A 79 11.42 1.67 -13.79
CA ASN A 79 12.68 2.42 -13.82
C ASN A 79 12.64 3.70 -12.95
N GLU A 80 11.60 3.87 -12.14
CA GLU A 80 11.38 5.02 -11.26
C GLU A 80 10.89 4.51 -9.90
N GLN A 81 11.78 3.91 -9.10
CA GLN A 81 11.45 3.44 -7.76
C GLN A 81 12.40 4.02 -6.70
N PRO A 82 11.89 4.50 -5.56
CA PRO A 82 10.46 4.78 -5.32
C PRO A 82 10.00 6.00 -6.15
N PHE A 83 8.71 6.08 -6.48
CA PHE A 83 8.13 7.23 -7.15
C PHE A 83 7.16 7.99 -6.25
N THR A 84 6.93 9.26 -6.54
CA THR A 84 5.96 10.10 -5.82
C THR A 84 4.91 10.63 -6.77
N ARG A 85 3.63 10.52 -6.40
CA ARG A 85 2.52 11.17 -7.12
C ARG A 85 1.64 11.92 -6.14
N SER A 86 1.02 12.98 -6.65
CA SER A 86 0.18 13.85 -5.83
C SER A 86 -1.29 13.78 -6.22
N LEU A 87 -2.16 14.01 -5.24
CA LEU A 87 -3.59 14.25 -5.42
C LEU A 87 -3.97 15.58 -4.76
N GLN A 88 -4.77 16.37 -5.45
CA GLN A 88 -5.16 17.72 -5.03
C GLN A 88 -6.66 17.75 -4.68
N ASN A 89 -7.08 18.77 -3.94
CA ASN A 89 -8.49 19.06 -3.65
C ASN A 89 -9.26 17.93 -2.92
N VAL A 90 -8.57 17.18 -2.06
CA VAL A 90 -9.18 16.15 -1.22
C VAL A 90 -9.87 16.83 -0.04
N ARG A 91 -11.20 16.75 0.04
CA ARG A 91 -11.98 17.32 1.14
C ARG A 91 -12.15 16.29 2.25
N LEU A 92 -11.54 16.54 3.41
CA LEU A 92 -11.71 15.69 4.58
C LEU A 92 -12.94 16.14 5.40
N PRO A 93 -13.65 15.21 6.07
CA PRO A 93 -14.68 15.57 7.03
C PRO A 93 -14.13 16.45 8.16
N ARG A 94 -14.99 17.34 8.70
CA ARG A 94 -14.63 18.16 9.86
C ARG A 94 -14.21 17.30 11.04
N GLY A 95 -13.13 17.72 11.71
CA GLY A 95 -12.58 17.01 12.88
C GLY A 95 -11.63 15.87 12.52
N THR A 96 -11.30 15.66 11.25
CA THR A 96 -10.27 14.69 10.85
C THR A 96 -8.90 15.18 11.33
N THR A 97 -8.26 14.41 12.23
CA THR A 97 -6.92 14.71 12.76
C THR A 97 -5.84 13.80 12.18
N GLU A 98 -6.22 12.65 11.64
CA GLU A 98 -5.32 11.65 11.07
C GLU A 98 -5.99 10.94 9.90
N VAL A 99 -5.18 10.47 8.96
CA VAL A 99 -5.61 9.61 7.85
C VAL A 99 -4.62 8.47 7.65
N ASP A 100 -5.12 7.37 7.09
CA ASP A 100 -4.32 6.25 6.63
C ASP A 100 -4.16 6.31 5.11
N VAL A 101 -2.98 5.97 4.60
CA VAL A 101 -2.70 5.90 3.16
C VAL A 101 -2.11 4.55 2.82
N ARG A 102 -2.71 3.85 1.85
CA ARG A 102 -2.28 2.54 1.38
C ARG A 102 -2.20 2.50 -0.14
N ALA A 103 -1.30 1.68 -0.67
CA ALA A 103 -1.17 1.43 -2.09
C ALA A 103 -1.84 0.10 -2.48
N HIS A 104 -2.09 -0.06 -3.77
CA HIS A 104 -2.70 -1.24 -4.38
C HIS A 104 -1.96 -1.56 -5.68
N ASP A 105 -1.68 -2.83 -5.91
CA ASP A 105 -1.15 -3.33 -7.18
C ASP A 105 -2.15 -4.24 -7.91
N LYS A 106 -1.95 -4.43 -9.21
CA LYS A 106 -2.89 -5.19 -10.06
C LYS A 106 -3.01 -6.67 -9.73
N VAL A 107 -2.00 -7.28 -9.09
CA VAL A 107 -1.92 -8.73 -8.91
C VAL A 107 -2.33 -9.12 -7.49
N HIS A 108 -1.76 -8.46 -6.49
CA HIS A 108 -1.95 -8.80 -5.08
C HIS A 108 -3.02 -7.93 -4.40
N GLY A 109 -3.38 -6.81 -5.01
CA GLY A 109 -4.37 -5.89 -4.44
C GLY A 109 -3.78 -5.07 -3.30
N TYR A 110 -4.45 -5.05 -2.15
CA TYR A 110 -3.96 -4.39 -0.94
C TYR A 110 -3.23 -5.39 -0.04
N GLY A 111 -2.12 -4.99 0.58
CA GLY A 111 -1.41 -5.83 1.56
C GLY A 111 -0.07 -5.28 2.04
N GLY A 112 0.54 -4.35 1.29
CA GLY A 112 1.78 -3.67 1.67
C GLY A 112 1.63 -2.65 2.80
N HIS A 113 2.70 -1.91 3.06
CA HIS A 113 2.83 -0.95 4.14
C HIS A 113 1.85 0.22 3.97
N THR A 114 1.04 0.44 5.02
CA THR A 114 0.11 1.56 5.14
C THR A 114 0.71 2.60 6.07
N VAL A 115 0.67 3.87 5.67
CA VAL A 115 1.20 4.98 6.46
C VAL A 115 0.07 5.79 7.05
N ARG A 116 0.11 5.96 8.38
CA ARG A 116 -0.73 6.92 9.10
C ARG A 116 -0.01 8.25 9.21
N VAL A 117 -0.70 9.35 8.90
CA VAL A 117 -0.21 10.72 9.12
C VAL A 117 -1.23 11.61 9.79
N SER A 118 -0.75 12.54 10.61
CA SER A 118 -1.57 13.61 11.17
C SER A 118 -1.90 14.65 10.10
N ILE A 119 -3.09 15.23 10.20
CA ILE A 119 -3.57 16.32 9.36
C ILE A 119 -3.26 17.65 10.06
N PRO A 120 -2.54 18.58 9.40
CA PRO A 120 -2.22 19.90 9.96
C PRO A 120 -3.43 20.79 10.23
#